data_AF-A0A1H0ZVL7-F1
#
_entry.id   AF-A0A1H0ZVL7-F1
#
_cell.length_a   1.000
_cell.length_b   1.000
_cell.length_c   1.000
_cell.angle_alpha   90.00
_cell.angle_beta   90.00
_cell.angle_gamma   90.00
#
_symmetry.space_group_name_H-M   'P 1'
#
loop_
_entity.id
_entity.type
_entity.pdbx_description
1 polymer ?
#
loop_
_entity_poly.entity_id
_entity_poly.type
_entity_poly.pdbx_seq_one_letter_code
_entity_poly.pdbx_strand_id
1 'polypeptide(L)'
;MGLIERLRILLKKQQENISGGVPYWGVYSGLLILYPLVYFGFLIIVSNSIVPNSLVSFGIWFGGIIWLLSILLVAISHKLKNQFYSSLAVFFMAVYGFLALPFITTASEGGTLRFIVIQEILIFIWPLISYVILALFILDDKGNYIDDSQKIKYMHLIYLPMYLGSLCIPFNILLGNFMRFVFLGFEMTMSNSLILIWSYILYPLRHKDDEVVDSTVQSRAVNALNDTLQDKHFDKDEIKED
;
A
#
# COMPACT_ATOMS: atom_id res chain seq x y z
N MET A 1 9.55 21.65 -16.34
CA MET A 1 10.17 20.49 -15.64
C MET A 1 9.57 19.18 -16.14
N GLY A 2 10.39 18.14 -16.37
CA GLY A 2 9.93 16.83 -16.83
C GLY A 2 9.21 16.01 -15.74
N LEU A 3 8.47 14.97 -16.14
CA LEU A 3 7.68 14.14 -15.22
C LEU A 3 8.55 13.39 -14.18
N ILE A 4 9.70 12.87 -14.60
CA ILE A 4 10.62 12.15 -13.71
C ILE A 4 11.08 13.05 -12.56
N GLU A 5 11.44 14.29 -12.87
CA GLU A 5 11.91 15.25 -11.87
C GLU A 5 10.79 15.66 -10.90
N ARG A 6 9.57 15.85 -11.42
CA ARG A 6 8.36 16.08 -10.61
C ARG A 6 8.11 14.93 -9.63
N LEU A 7 8.21 13.68 -10.11
CA LEU A 7 8.06 12.48 -9.28
C LEU A 7 9.14 12.39 -8.19
N ARG A 8 10.40 12.72 -8.54
CA ARG A 8 11.52 12.77 -7.58
C ARG A 8 11.26 13.77 -6.46
N ILE A 9 10.79 14.97 -6.79
CA ILE A 9 10.46 16.00 -5.79
C ILE A 9 9.33 15.55 -4.86
N LEU A 10 8.28 14.94 -5.41
CA LEU A 10 7.18 14.40 -4.60
C LEU A 10 7.66 13.29 -3.66
N LEU A 11 8.43 12.33 -4.18
CA LEU A 11 8.97 11.23 -3.37
C LEU A 11 9.85 11.76 -2.25
N LYS A 12 10.74 12.71 -2.55
CA LYS A 12 11.61 13.34 -1.56
C LYS A 12 10.78 14.00 -0.45
N LYS A 13 9.77 14.80 -0.82
CA LYS A 13 8.94 15.48 0.18
C LYS A 13 8.11 14.52 1.03
N GLN A 14 7.56 13.47 0.41
CA GLN A 14 6.84 12.43 1.14
C GLN A 14 7.75 11.73 2.16
N GLN A 15 9.00 11.48 1.79
CA GLN A 15 9.99 10.87 2.66
C GLN A 15 10.44 11.81 3.79
N GLU A 16 10.60 13.11 3.51
CA GLU A 16 10.88 14.15 4.52
C GLU A 16 9.74 14.32 5.53
N ASN A 17 8.48 14.12 5.10
CA ASN A 17 7.32 14.24 5.97
C ASN A 17 7.12 13.03 6.90
N ILE A 18 7.87 11.95 6.70
CA ILE A 18 7.82 10.75 7.55
C ILE A 18 8.86 10.92 8.65
N SER A 19 8.42 10.81 9.90
CA SER A 19 9.26 11.01 11.09
C SER A 19 9.70 9.71 11.78
N GLY A 20 9.40 8.55 11.20
CA GLY A 20 9.63 7.24 11.83
C GLY A 20 9.11 6.10 10.96
N GLY A 21 9.37 4.85 11.36
CA GLY A 21 8.67 3.69 10.80
C GLY A 21 7.21 3.63 11.24
N VAL A 22 6.48 2.60 10.79
CA VAL A 22 5.05 2.46 11.15
C VAL A 22 4.89 2.30 12.67
N PRO A 23 4.04 3.10 13.34
CA PRO A 23 3.85 3.02 14.78
C PRO A 23 3.28 1.65 15.19
N TYR A 24 3.77 1.09 16.30
CA TYR A 24 3.40 -0.25 16.75
C TYR A 24 1.89 -0.46 16.95
N TRP A 25 1.13 0.57 17.36
CA TRP A 25 -0.32 0.46 17.48
C TRP A 25 -0.97 0.16 16.11
N GLY A 26 -0.48 0.79 15.03
CA GLY A 26 -0.93 0.53 13.67
C GLY A 26 -0.57 -0.89 13.23
N VAL A 27 0.64 -1.34 13.56
CA VAL A 27 1.10 -2.71 13.31
C VAL A 27 0.19 -3.74 13.99
N TYR A 28 -0.14 -3.55 15.27
CA TYR A 28 -1.04 -4.44 16.01
C TYR A 28 -2.47 -4.41 15.48
N SER A 29 -2.96 -3.24 15.06
CA SER A 29 -4.29 -3.15 14.43
C SER A 29 -4.36 -4.01 13.16
N GLY A 30 -3.30 -3.98 12.33
CA GLY A 30 -3.19 -4.84 11.15
C GLY A 30 -3.20 -6.33 11.50
N LEU A 31 -2.43 -6.72 12.51
CA LEU A 31 -2.31 -8.12 12.93
C LEU A 31 -3.58 -8.68 13.58
N LEU A 32 -4.22 -7.91 14.45
CA LEU A 32 -5.31 -8.39 15.29
C LEU A 32 -6.70 -8.16 14.69
N ILE A 33 -6.84 -7.23 13.74
CA ILE A 33 -8.13 -6.89 13.14
C ILE A 33 -8.17 -7.30 11.68
N LEU A 34 -7.16 -6.89 10.90
CA LEU A 34 -7.18 -7.02 9.44
C LEU A 34 -7.08 -8.48 9.00
N TYR A 35 -6.17 -9.27 9.61
CA TYR A 35 -6.09 -10.71 9.31
C TYR A 35 -7.37 -11.48 9.63
N PRO A 36 -7.92 -11.41 10.87
CA PRO A 36 -9.17 -12.11 11.16
C PRO A 36 -10.32 -11.69 10.24
N LEU A 37 -10.43 -10.40 9.91
CA LEU A 37 -11.48 -9.91 9.02
C LEU A 37 -11.40 -10.56 7.63
N VAL A 38 -10.20 -10.60 7.04
CA VAL A 38 -9.99 -11.25 5.74
C VAL A 38 -10.23 -12.77 5.82
N TYR A 39 -9.77 -13.41 6.89
CA TYR A 39 -10.00 -14.83 7.14
C TYR A 39 -11.48 -15.17 7.22
N PHE A 40 -12.27 -14.41 8.00
CA PHE A 40 -13.73 -14.59 8.06
C PHE A 40 -14.40 -14.31 6.72
N GLY A 41 -13.91 -13.32 5.97
CA GLY A 41 -14.38 -13.06 4.60
C GLY A 41 -14.23 -14.28 3.69
N PHE A 42 -13.09 -14.97 3.75
CA PHE A 42 -12.91 -16.22 3.01
C PHE A 42 -13.85 -17.33 3.47
N LEU A 43 -14.08 -17.47 4.78
CA LEU A 43 -15.05 -18.45 5.31
C LEU A 43 -16.47 -18.22 4.80
N ILE A 44 -16.88 -16.96 4.65
CA ILE A 44 -18.20 -16.61 4.10
C ILE A 44 -18.33 -17.08 2.64
N ILE A 45 -17.26 -17.03 1.85
CA ILE A 45 -17.28 -17.36 0.42
C ILE A 45 -16.87 -18.80 0.10
N VAL A 46 -16.53 -19.63 1.09
CA VAL A 46 -16.11 -21.05 0.90
C VAL A 46 -17.10 -21.90 0.11
N SER A 47 -18.40 -21.58 0.16
CA SER A 47 -19.44 -22.33 -0.54
C SER A 47 -19.96 -21.60 -1.79
N ASN A 48 -19.25 -20.57 -2.25
CA ASN A 48 -19.66 -19.75 -3.38
C ASN A 48 -19.23 -20.39 -4.70
N SER A 49 -20.10 -20.39 -5.71
CA SER A 49 -19.80 -20.95 -7.04
C SER A 49 -18.90 -20.06 -7.91
N ILE A 50 -18.65 -18.81 -7.51
CA ILE A 50 -17.89 -17.81 -8.28
C ILE A 50 -16.38 -18.05 -8.17
N VAL A 51 -15.91 -18.38 -6.96
CA VAL A 51 -14.50 -18.58 -6.67
C VAL A 51 -14.29 -20.07 -6.37
N PRO A 52 -13.45 -20.78 -7.16
CA PRO A 52 -13.11 -22.17 -6.88
C PRO A 52 -12.63 -22.36 -5.43
N ASN A 53 -13.11 -23.42 -4.77
CA ASN A 53 -12.71 -23.74 -3.38
C ASN A 53 -11.20 -23.91 -3.22
N SER A 54 -10.48 -24.31 -4.28
CA SER A 54 -9.02 -24.35 -4.30
C SER A 54 -8.39 -22.97 -4.13
N LEU A 55 -8.93 -21.94 -4.78
CA LEU A 55 -8.47 -20.55 -4.64
C LEU A 55 -8.84 -19.96 -3.28
N VAL A 56 -10.04 -20.27 -2.76
CA VAL A 56 -10.43 -19.89 -1.39
C VAL A 56 -9.48 -20.51 -0.36
N SER A 57 -9.22 -21.81 -0.48
CA SER A 57 -8.29 -22.53 0.41
C SER A 57 -6.88 -21.96 0.31
N PHE A 58 -6.40 -21.69 -0.91
CA PHE A 58 -5.11 -21.05 -1.12
C PHE A 58 -5.04 -19.67 -0.44
N GLY A 59 -6.08 -18.84 -0.59
CA GLY A 59 -6.16 -17.52 0.05
C GLY A 59 -6.10 -17.58 1.58
N ILE A 60 -6.76 -18.57 2.18
CA ILE A 60 -6.73 -18.81 3.64
C ILE A 60 -5.33 -19.24 4.09
N TRP A 61 -4.75 -20.26 3.45
CA TRP A 61 -3.43 -20.79 3.80
C TRP A 61 -2.33 -19.75 3.62
N PHE A 62 -2.34 -19.06 2.47
CA PHE A 62 -1.38 -18.00 2.18
C PHE A 62 -1.51 -16.86 3.19
N GLY A 63 -2.74 -16.46 3.55
CA GLY A 63 -2.99 -15.49 4.60
C GLY A 63 -2.41 -15.92 5.95
N GLY A 64 -2.61 -17.17 6.36
CA GLY A 64 -2.05 -17.70 7.60
C GLY A 64 -0.52 -17.67 7.64
N ILE A 65 0.13 -17.98 6.51
CA ILE A 65 1.59 -17.88 6.39
C ILE A 65 2.05 -16.42 6.54
N ILE A 66 1.41 -15.49 5.83
CA ILE A 66 1.73 -14.05 5.89
C ILE A 66 1.51 -13.50 7.30
N TRP A 67 0.45 -13.94 7.98
CA TRP A 67 0.16 -13.53 9.35
C TRP A 67 1.21 -14.03 10.34
N LEU A 68 1.58 -15.31 10.29
CA LEU A 68 2.65 -15.87 11.13
C LEU A 68 4.00 -15.19 10.85
N LEU A 69 4.34 -14.96 9.58
CA LEU A 69 5.54 -14.22 9.19
C LEU A 69 5.53 -12.81 9.76
N SER A 70 4.40 -12.11 9.67
CA SER A 70 4.22 -10.76 10.22
C SER A 70 4.39 -10.74 11.73
N ILE A 71 3.86 -11.72 12.46
CA ILE A 71 4.08 -11.85 13.91
C ILE A 71 5.58 -12.02 14.23
N LEU A 72 6.28 -12.88 13.49
CA LEU A 72 7.72 -13.09 13.67
C LEU A 72 8.51 -11.80 13.40
N LEU A 73 8.19 -11.08 12.33
CA LEU A 73 8.83 -9.80 12.00
C LEU A 73 8.61 -8.75 13.10
N VAL A 74 7.42 -8.68 13.68
CA VAL A 74 7.15 -7.76 14.80
C VAL A 74 7.90 -8.18 16.06
N ALA A 75 7.99 -9.48 16.36
CA ALA A 75 8.81 -9.96 17.47
C ALA A 75 10.30 -9.63 17.29
N ILE A 76 10.81 -9.76 16.06
CA ILE A 76 12.18 -9.35 15.70
C ILE A 76 12.33 -7.83 15.85
N SER A 77 11.36 -7.05 15.39
CA SER A 77 11.33 -5.59 15.52
C SER A 77 11.51 -5.14 16.97
N HIS A 78 10.80 -5.77 17.91
CA HIS A 78 10.96 -5.50 19.35
C HIS A 78 12.33 -5.88 19.89
N LYS A 79 12.83 -7.07 19.52
CA LYS A 79 14.16 -7.55 19.97
C LYS A 79 15.30 -6.66 19.47
N LEU A 80 15.20 -6.22 18.21
CA LEU A 80 16.22 -5.43 17.54
C LEU A 80 15.99 -3.91 17.67
N LYS A 81 14.90 -3.51 18.34
CA LYS A 81 14.42 -2.11 18.42
C LYS A 81 14.40 -1.41 17.06
N ASN A 82 14.07 -2.14 16.00
CA ASN A 82 14.14 -1.65 14.62
C ASN A 82 12.79 -1.72 13.94
N GLN A 83 12.24 -0.56 13.60
CA GLN A 83 10.91 -0.41 12.98
C GLN A 83 10.87 -0.81 11.50
N PHE A 84 12.01 -1.11 10.86
CA PHE A 84 12.05 -1.68 9.52
C PHE A 84 11.24 -2.97 9.44
N TYR A 85 11.47 -3.90 10.38
CA TYR A 85 10.79 -5.20 10.39
C TYR A 85 9.28 -5.09 10.65
N SER A 86 8.86 -4.18 11.55
CA SER A 86 7.43 -3.94 11.78
C SER A 86 6.76 -3.28 10.57
N SER A 87 7.48 -2.40 9.86
CA SER A 87 6.98 -1.77 8.63
C SER A 87 6.87 -2.79 7.49
N LEU A 88 7.80 -3.73 7.40
CA LEU A 88 7.76 -4.86 6.46
C LEU A 88 6.57 -5.80 6.76
N ALA A 89 6.29 -6.06 8.04
CA ALA A 89 5.10 -6.84 8.44
C ALA A 89 3.80 -6.17 7.96
N VAL A 90 3.67 -4.86 8.15
CA VAL A 90 2.50 -4.09 7.68
C VAL A 90 2.39 -4.13 6.15
N PHE A 91 3.51 -4.07 5.44
CA PHE A 91 3.52 -4.19 3.99
C PHE A 91 2.98 -5.54 3.51
N PHE A 92 3.49 -6.66 4.04
CA PHE A 92 3.00 -7.99 3.65
C PHE A 92 1.51 -8.17 3.97
N MET A 93 1.07 -7.70 5.14
CA MET A 93 -0.33 -7.69 5.53
C MET A 93 -1.21 -6.87 4.58
N ALA A 94 -0.76 -5.66 4.21
CA ALA A 94 -1.50 -4.80 3.30
C ALA A 94 -1.60 -5.40 1.90
N VAL A 95 -0.49 -5.91 1.35
CA VAL A 95 -0.47 -6.57 0.03
C VAL A 95 -1.39 -7.78 0.03
N TYR A 96 -1.34 -8.63 1.06
CA TYR A 96 -2.28 -9.74 1.20
C TYR A 96 -3.74 -9.26 1.26
N GLY A 97 -4.02 -8.23 2.05
CA GLY A 97 -5.36 -7.63 2.13
C GLY A 97 -5.87 -7.17 0.76
N PHE A 98 -5.06 -6.44 -0.01
CA PHE A 98 -5.44 -5.97 -1.34
C PHE A 98 -5.59 -7.08 -2.39
N LEU A 99 -4.92 -8.22 -2.23
CA LEU A 99 -5.14 -9.40 -3.06
C LEU A 99 -6.38 -10.19 -2.64
N ALA A 100 -6.65 -10.25 -1.33
CA ALA A 100 -7.75 -11.05 -0.79
C ALA A 100 -9.12 -10.36 -0.88
N LEU A 101 -9.16 -9.04 -0.64
CA LEU A 101 -10.40 -8.26 -0.59
C LEU A 101 -11.25 -8.40 -1.85
N PRO A 102 -10.70 -8.32 -3.09
CA PRO A 102 -11.49 -8.50 -4.31
C PRO A 102 -12.24 -9.83 -4.37
N PHE A 103 -11.64 -10.93 -3.90
CA PHE A 103 -12.32 -12.22 -3.83
C PHE A 103 -13.50 -12.17 -2.88
N ILE A 104 -13.31 -11.59 -1.70
CA ILE A 104 -14.33 -11.51 -0.65
C ILE A 104 -15.48 -10.59 -1.07
N THR A 105 -15.16 -9.36 -1.48
CA THR A 105 -16.15 -8.32 -1.78
C THR A 105 -16.92 -8.61 -3.06
N THR A 106 -16.27 -9.13 -4.10
CA THR A 106 -16.97 -9.45 -5.35
C THR A 106 -17.71 -10.78 -5.31
N ALA A 107 -17.16 -11.82 -4.66
CA ALA A 107 -17.87 -13.10 -4.59
C ALA A 107 -19.12 -13.01 -3.70
N SER A 108 -19.06 -12.29 -2.57
CA SER A 108 -20.24 -12.06 -1.70
C SER A 108 -21.39 -11.34 -2.41
N GLU A 109 -21.08 -10.51 -3.41
CA GLU A 109 -22.04 -9.73 -4.19
C GLU A 109 -22.43 -10.39 -5.52
N GLY A 110 -22.21 -11.69 -5.68
CA GLY A 110 -22.65 -12.41 -6.87
C GLY A 110 -21.88 -12.07 -8.16
N GLY A 111 -20.65 -11.55 -8.04
CA GLY A 111 -19.83 -11.12 -9.18
C GLY A 111 -19.21 -12.26 -10.00
N THR A 112 -18.19 -11.95 -10.79
CA THR A 112 -17.51 -12.94 -11.65
C THR A 112 -16.01 -12.95 -11.38
N LEU A 113 -15.36 -14.09 -11.63
CA LEU A 113 -13.90 -14.18 -11.54
C LEU A 113 -13.20 -13.16 -12.44
N ARG A 114 -13.76 -12.87 -13.62
CA ARG A 114 -13.24 -11.83 -14.53
C ARG A 114 -13.26 -10.45 -13.89
N PHE A 115 -14.31 -10.13 -13.13
CA PHE A 115 -14.38 -8.86 -12.41
C PHE A 115 -13.34 -8.78 -11.28
N ILE A 116 -13.14 -9.87 -10.53
CA ILE A 116 -12.09 -9.96 -9.50
C ILE A 116 -10.73 -9.62 -10.09
N VAL A 117 -10.36 -10.23 -11.23
CA VAL A 117 -9.09 -9.96 -11.90
C VAL A 117 -8.95 -8.49 -12.33
N ILE A 118 -10.02 -7.90 -12.87
CA ILE A 118 -10.02 -6.47 -13.26
C ILE A 118 -9.84 -5.59 -12.02
N GLN A 119 -10.54 -5.91 -10.94
CA GLN A 119 -10.48 -5.19 -9.67
C GLN A 119 -9.06 -5.22 -9.08
N GLU A 120 -8.40 -6.39 -9.06
CA GLU A 120 -7.00 -6.49 -8.64
C GLU A 120 -6.07 -5.62 -9.49
N ILE A 121 -6.19 -5.70 -10.83
CA ILE A 121 -5.38 -4.88 -11.75
C ILE A 121 -5.55 -3.39 -11.44
N LEU A 122 -6.79 -2.94 -11.24
CA LEU A 122 -7.09 -1.55 -10.94
C LEU A 122 -6.54 -1.11 -9.57
N ILE A 123 -6.60 -1.97 -8.55
CA ILE A 123 -6.05 -1.71 -7.22
C ILE A 123 -4.55 -1.43 -7.28
N PHE A 124 -3.79 -2.18 -8.09
CA PHE A 124 -2.34 -1.98 -8.20
C PHE A 124 -1.92 -0.89 -9.19
N ILE A 125 -2.73 -0.63 -10.22
CA ILE A 125 -2.45 0.44 -11.19
C ILE A 125 -2.84 1.82 -10.64
N TRP A 126 -3.93 1.92 -9.87
CA TRP A 126 -4.44 3.21 -9.40
C TRP A 126 -3.41 4.05 -8.61
N PRO A 127 -2.63 3.47 -7.67
CA PRO A 127 -1.59 4.23 -6.97
C PRO A 127 -0.56 4.83 -7.91
N LEU A 128 -0.21 4.14 -9.00
CA LEU A 128 0.72 4.69 -10.00
C LEU A 128 0.09 5.87 -10.75
N ILE A 129 -1.17 5.71 -11.17
CA ILE A 129 -1.92 6.78 -11.84
C ILE A 129 -2.07 7.99 -10.93
N SER A 130 -2.50 7.79 -9.69
CA SER A 130 -2.71 8.87 -8.73
C SER A 130 -1.40 9.62 -8.45
N TYR A 131 -0.27 8.92 -8.34
CA TYR A 131 1.02 9.55 -8.09
C TYR A 131 1.51 10.38 -9.29
N VAL A 132 1.26 9.92 -10.52
CA VAL A 132 1.49 10.70 -11.74
C VAL A 132 0.59 11.94 -11.77
N ILE A 133 -0.68 11.80 -11.42
CA ILE A 133 -1.61 12.94 -11.30
C ILE A 133 -1.04 13.97 -10.31
N LEU A 134 -0.61 13.53 -9.13
CA LEU A 134 -0.02 14.45 -8.16
C LEU A 134 1.22 15.16 -8.71
N ALA A 135 2.10 14.43 -9.43
CA ALA A 135 3.32 15.02 -9.98
C ALA A 135 3.02 16.12 -11.02
N LEU A 136 1.97 15.92 -11.81
CA LEU A 136 1.56 16.87 -12.84
C LEU A 136 0.85 18.10 -12.26
N PHE A 137 0.06 17.93 -11.21
CA PHE A 137 -0.84 18.97 -10.75
C PHE A 137 -0.41 19.69 -9.47
N ILE A 138 0.30 19.03 -8.55
CA ILE A 138 0.71 19.63 -7.26
C ILE A 138 1.99 20.46 -7.38
N LEU A 139 2.79 20.23 -8.42
CA LEU A 139 4.04 20.95 -8.66
C LEU A 139 3.86 21.96 -9.80
N ASP A 140 4.37 23.17 -9.64
CA ASP A 140 4.48 24.14 -10.74
C ASP A 140 5.62 23.76 -11.70
N ASP A 141 5.80 24.52 -12.79
CA ASP A 141 6.87 24.24 -13.76
C ASP A 141 8.29 24.42 -13.23
N LYS A 142 8.41 25.08 -12.07
CA LYS A 142 9.66 25.31 -11.33
C LYS A 142 9.89 24.28 -10.22
N GLY A 143 8.96 23.34 -10.00
CA GLY A 143 9.04 22.31 -8.96
C GLY A 143 8.59 22.77 -7.57
N ASN A 144 7.94 23.93 -7.45
CA ASN A 144 7.36 24.38 -6.20
C ASN A 144 5.97 23.79 -6.00
N TYR A 145 5.61 23.55 -4.75
CA TYR A 145 4.25 23.17 -4.39
C TYR A 145 3.30 24.33 -4.67
N ILE A 146 2.17 24.01 -5.31
CA ILE A 146 1.06 24.94 -5.45
C ILE A 146 0.46 25.28 -4.07
N ASP A 147 -0.31 26.36 -4.04
CA ASP A 147 -1.05 26.80 -2.85
C ASP A 147 -1.99 25.70 -2.29
N ASP A 148 -2.16 25.68 -0.97
CA ASP A 148 -2.94 24.65 -0.26
C ASP A 148 -4.40 24.59 -0.73
N SER A 149 -4.99 25.71 -1.16
CA SER A 149 -6.35 25.74 -1.71
C SER A 149 -6.48 24.92 -3.00
N GLN A 150 -5.45 24.94 -3.85
CA GLN A 150 -5.43 24.15 -5.08
C GLN A 150 -5.07 22.70 -4.81
N LYS A 151 -4.22 22.44 -3.81
CA LYS A 151 -3.85 21.09 -3.38
C LYS A 151 -5.06 20.25 -2.96
N ILE A 152 -6.00 20.83 -2.23
CA ILE A 152 -7.26 20.15 -1.85
C ILE A 152 -8.04 19.69 -3.09
N LYS A 153 -8.12 20.53 -4.13
CA LYS A 153 -8.82 20.19 -5.39
C LYS A 153 -8.20 18.97 -6.06
N TYR A 154 -6.87 18.89 -6.12
CA TYR A 154 -6.19 17.75 -6.72
C TYR A 154 -6.20 16.51 -5.82
N MET A 155 -6.29 16.67 -4.49
CA MET A 155 -6.56 15.54 -3.60
C MET A 155 -7.90 14.88 -3.91
N HIS A 156 -8.95 15.65 -4.25
CA HIS A 156 -10.23 15.06 -4.69
C HIS A 156 -10.09 14.17 -5.93
N LEU A 157 -9.11 14.43 -6.81
CA LEU A 157 -8.84 13.59 -7.98
C LEU A 157 -8.26 12.21 -7.60
N ILE A 158 -7.48 12.13 -6.51
CA ILE A 158 -7.02 10.85 -5.94
C ILE A 158 -8.21 10.02 -5.40
N TYR A 159 -9.20 10.72 -4.81
CA TYR A 159 -10.42 10.12 -4.26
C TYR A 159 -11.50 9.86 -5.31
N LEU A 160 -11.23 10.12 -6.59
CA LEU A 160 -12.19 9.91 -7.68
C LEU A 160 -12.80 8.50 -7.72
N PRO A 161 -12.04 7.40 -7.55
CA PRO A 161 -12.63 6.06 -7.53
C PRO A 161 -13.65 5.89 -6.42
N MET A 162 -13.37 6.41 -5.22
CA MET A 162 -14.33 6.38 -4.10
C MET A 162 -15.59 7.18 -4.41
N TYR A 163 -15.48 8.35 -5.05
CA TYR A 163 -16.67 9.10 -5.47
C TYR A 163 -17.50 8.32 -6.50
N LEU A 164 -16.86 7.77 -7.53
CA LEU A 164 -17.53 6.96 -8.54
C LEU A 164 -18.20 5.72 -7.93
N GLY A 165 -17.50 5.02 -7.03
CA GLY A 165 -18.07 3.90 -6.28
C GLY A 165 -19.24 4.33 -5.39
N SER A 166 -19.15 5.48 -4.72
CA SER A 166 -20.23 5.98 -3.85
C SER A 166 -21.51 6.31 -4.62
N LEU A 167 -21.40 6.75 -5.88
CA LEU A 167 -22.56 6.94 -6.75
C LEU A 167 -23.32 5.64 -7.00
N CYS A 168 -22.68 4.48 -6.85
CA CYS A 168 -23.32 3.17 -6.99
C CYS A 168 -24.19 2.77 -5.79
N ILE A 169 -24.10 3.46 -4.65
CA ILE A 169 -24.95 3.20 -3.46
C ILE A 169 -26.45 3.37 -3.76
N PRO A 170 -26.94 4.50 -4.30
CA PRO A 170 -28.35 4.64 -4.64
C PRO A 170 -28.79 3.63 -5.71
N PHE A 171 -27.95 3.33 -6.71
CA PHE A 171 -28.27 2.28 -7.68
C PHE A 171 -28.38 0.90 -7.04
N ASN A 172 -27.56 0.60 -6.02
CA ASN A 172 -27.69 -0.66 -5.28
C ASN A 172 -29.01 -0.75 -4.52
N ILE A 173 -29.44 0.35 -3.88
CA ILE A 173 -30.71 0.40 -3.15
C ILE A 173 -31.90 0.21 -4.12
N LEU A 174 -31.82 0.79 -5.31
CA LEU A 174 -32.93 0.78 -6.28
C LEU A 174 -32.99 -0.47 -7.16
N LEU A 175 -31.84 -1.00 -7.57
CA LEU A 175 -31.73 -2.04 -8.60
C LEU A 175 -31.05 -3.33 -8.10
N GLY A 176 -30.36 -3.27 -6.95
CA GLY A 176 -29.52 -4.36 -6.45
C GLY A 176 -28.27 -4.63 -7.30
N ASN A 177 -27.32 -5.37 -6.74
CA ASN A 177 -26.10 -5.82 -7.44
C ASN A 177 -25.14 -4.70 -7.87
N PHE A 178 -25.00 -3.63 -7.09
CA PHE A 178 -24.03 -2.55 -7.35
C PHE A 178 -22.99 -2.35 -6.24
N MET A 179 -23.12 -3.05 -5.09
CA MET A 179 -22.15 -2.94 -3.99
C MET A 179 -20.71 -3.29 -4.40
N ARG A 180 -20.51 -4.25 -5.32
CA ARG A 180 -19.17 -4.56 -5.85
C ARG A 180 -18.44 -3.35 -6.43
N PHE A 181 -19.16 -2.37 -7.00
CA PHE A 181 -18.56 -1.13 -7.51
C PHE A 181 -18.26 -0.12 -6.40
N VAL A 182 -19.04 -0.14 -5.31
CA VAL A 182 -18.73 0.61 -4.09
C VAL A 182 -17.42 0.09 -3.49
N PHE A 183 -17.29 -1.23 -3.36
CA PHE A 183 -16.08 -1.88 -2.88
C PHE A 183 -14.88 -1.62 -3.79
N LEU A 184 -15.04 -1.74 -5.12
CA LEU A 184 -13.99 -1.39 -6.08
C LEU A 184 -13.48 0.04 -5.87
N GLY A 185 -14.38 1.03 -5.77
CA GLY A 185 -14.01 2.42 -5.57
C GLY A 185 -13.26 2.64 -4.24
N PHE A 186 -13.74 2.02 -3.16
CA PHE A 186 -13.10 2.06 -1.85
C PHE A 186 -11.70 1.42 -1.86
N GLU A 187 -11.57 0.22 -2.41
CA GLU A 187 -10.32 -0.53 -2.46
C GLU A 187 -9.26 0.18 -3.32
N MET A 188 -9.65 0.72 -4.48
CA MET A 188 -8.76 1.55 -5.31
C MET A 188 -8.30 2.80 -4.55
N THR A 189 -9.18 3.50 -3.87
CA THR A 189 -8.77 4.68 -3.10
C THR A 189 -7.83 4.29 -1.97
N MET A 190 -8.13 3.24 -1.22
CA MET A 190 -7.29 2.76 -0.13
C MET A 190 -5.93 2.25 -0.61
N SER A 191 -5.81 1.73 -1.83
CA SER A 191 -4.55 1.19 -2.35
C SER A 191 -3.43 2.22 -2.46
N ASN A 192 -3.74 3.52 -2.44
CA ASN A 192 -2.75 4.59 -2.29
C ASN A 192 -1.92 4.45 -1.00
N SER A 193 -2.44 3.79 0.03
CA SER A 193 -1.70 3.48 1.25
C SER A 193 -0.46 2.61 0.98
N LEU A 194 -0.42 1.84 -0.12
CA LEU A 194 0.76 1.05 -0.49
C LEU A 194 2.00 1.92 -0.74
N ILE A 195 1.82 3.11 -1.34
CA ILE A 195 2.90 4.07 -1.58
C ILE A 195 3.41 4.65 -0.24
N LEU A 196 2.47 4.95 0.66
CA LEU A 196 2.79 5.45 1.99
C LEU A 196 3.56 4.40 2.81
N ILE A 197 3.09 3.15 2.82
CA ILE A 197 3.74 2.03 3.50
C ILE A 197 5.16 1.81 2.97
N TRP A 198 5.35 1.91 1.64
CA TRP A 198 6.68 1.82 1.03
C TRP A 198 7.64 2.89 1.56
N SER A 199 7.14 4.11 1.77
CA SER A 199 7.94 5.21 2.30
C SER A 199 8.33 4.98 3.76
N TYR A 200 7.46 4.37 4.57
CA TYR A 200 7.77 3.96 5.94
C TYR A 200 8.84 2.86 6.01
N ILE A 201 8.83 1.89 5.08
CA ILE A 201 9.86 0.85 5.00
C ILE A 201 11.24 1.46 4.70
N LEU A 202 11.30 2.44 3.79
CA LEU A 202 12.55 3.07 3.39
C LEU A 202 13.08 4.08 4.41
N TYR A 203 12.27 4.51 5.38
CA TYR A 203 12.67 5.54 6.34
C TYR A 203 13.86 5.11 7.23
N PRO A 204 13.82 3.95 7.93
CA PRO A 204 14.95 3.48 8.74
C PRO A 204 16.20 3.14 7.91
N LEU A 205 16.04 2.83 6.62
CA LEU A 205 17.19 2.56 5.73
C LEU A 205 17.99 3.83 5.40
N ARG A 206 17.34 5.00 5.47
CA ARG A 206 17.92 6.28 5.03
C ARG A 206 18.51 7.11 6.16
N HIS A 207 17.85 7.12 7.32
CA HIS A 207 18.23 7.98 8.45
C HIS A 207 19.23 7.28 9.39
N LYS A 208 20.23 6.64 8.79
CA LYS A 208 21.33 5.89 9.44
C LYS A 208 21.96 6.62 10.64
N ASP A 209 22.03 7.95 10.56
CA ASP A 209 22.78 8.80 11.50
C ASP A 209 21.89 9.53 12.52
N ASP A 210 20.57 9.59 12.34
CA ASP A 210 19.66 10.26 13.29
C ASP A 210 19.30 9.34 14.48
N GLU A 211 19.51 8.03 14.33
CA GLU A 211 19.43 7.05 15.42
C GLU A 211 20.77 6.94 16.16
N VAL A 212 21.28 8.06 16.70
CA VAL A 212 22.48 8.09 17.57
C VAL A 212 22.26 7.38 18.92
N VAL A 213 21.09 6.80 19.18
CA VAL A 213 20.79 6.15 20.47
C VAL A 213 20.74 4.64 20.30
N ASP A 214 21.93 4.05 20.38
CA ASP A 214 22.20 2.82 21.13
C ASP A 214 21.51 1.53 20.63
N SER A 215 21.98 0.97 19.51
CA SER A 215 22.19 -0.49 19.45
C SER A 215 23.15 -0.90 18.33
N THR A 216 24.19 -1.64 18.67
CA THR A 216 25.16 -2.27 17.74
C THR A 216 24.55 -3.32 16.80
N VAL A 217 23.23 -3.54 16.84
CA VAL A 217 22.51 -4.62 16.14
C VAL A 217 21.55 -4.07 15.08
N GLN A 218 20.95 -2.89 15.29
CA GLN A 218 20.14 -2.20 14.28
C GLN A 218 20.92 -1.96 12.99
N SER A 219 22.21 -1.64 13.11
CA SER A 219 23.02 -1.28 11.96
C SER A 219 23.27 -2.44 11.01
N ARG A 220 23.57 -3.67 11.44
CA ARG A 220 24.11 -4.68 10.49
C ARG A 220 23.16 -5.14 9.39
N ALA A 221 21.90 -5.45 9.70
CA ALA A 221 20.95 -5.95 8.71
C ALA A 221 20.42 -4.83 7.80
N VAL A 222 20.17 -3.65 8.38
CA VAL A 222 19.83 -2.43 7.63
C VAL A 222 21.00 -2.00 6.76
N ASN A 223 22.23 -2.01 7.28
CA ASN A 223 23.45 -1.69 6.52
C ASN A 223 23.63 -2.69 5.38
N ALA A 224 23.54 -4.00 5.62
CA ALA A 224 23.71 -4.98 4.54
C ALA A 224 22.67 -4.80 3.43
N LEU A 225 21.41 -4.52 3.77
CA LEU A 225 20.37 -4.27 2.77
C LEU A 225 20.55 -2.91 2.08
N ASN A 226 20.87 -1.85 2.83
CA ASN A 226 21.11 -0.52 2.29
C ASN A 226 22.35 -0.49 1.39
N ASP A 227 23.46 -1.08 1.82
CA ASP A 227 24.69 -1.21 1.04
C ASP A 227 24.41 -2.01 -0.24
N THR A 228 23.61 -3.09 -0.18
CA THR A 228 23.17 -3.82 -1.38
C THR A 228 22.28 -2.96 -2.31
N LEU A 229 21.41 -2.13 -1.75
CA LEU A 229 20.53 -1.23 -2.51
C LEU A 229 21.31 -0.04 -3.10
N GLN A 230 22.38 0.43 -2.45
CA GLN A 230 23.23 1.53 -2.90
C GLN A 230 24.33 1.07 -3.88
N ASP A 231 24.91 -0.12 -3.69
CA ASP A 231 25.84 -0.75 -4.64
C ASP A 231 25.14 -1.12 -5.95
N LYS A 232 23.84 -1.42 -5.91
CA LYS A 232 23.00 -1.46 -7.12
C LYS A 232 22.62 -0.04 -7.54
N HIS A 233 23.60 0.67 -8.10
CA HIS A 233 23.52 2.03 -8.61
C HIS A 233 22.19 2.37 -9.31
N PHE A 234 21.32 3.12 -8.64
CA PHE A 234 20.23 3.86 -9.27
C PHE A 234 20.63 5.28 -9.70
N ASP A 235 21.89 5.68 -9.48
CA ASP A 235 22.36 7.07 -9.73
C ASP A 235 23.81 7.17 -10.26
N LYS A 236 24.43 6.08 -10.77
CA LYS A 236 25.81 6.15 -11.32
C LYS A 236 25.92 6.24 -12.85
N ASP A 237 24.81 6.29 -13.56
CA ASP A 237 24.82 6.68 -14.97
C ASP A 237 24.64 8.21 -15.05
N GLU A 238 25.54 8.93 -14.38
CA GLU A 238 25.87 10.30 -14.77
C GLU A 238 26.48 10.17 -16.18
N ILE A 239 25.67 10.48 -17.20
CA ILE A 239 26.12 10.67 -18.57
C ILE A 239 27.21 11.74 -18.49
N LYS A 240 28.47 11.32 -18.62
CA LYS A 240 29.54 12.24 -18.97
C LYS A 240 29.29 12.68 -20.40
N GLU A 241 28.85 13.92 -20.58
CA GLU A 241 28.96 14.60 -21.87
C GLU A 241 30.45 14.77 -22.18
N ASP A 242 30.91 14.13 -23.26
CA ASP A 242 32.04 14.59 -24.06
C ASP A 242 31.52 15.50 -25.18
#